data_AF-A0A2T5U847-F1
#
_entry.id   AF-A0A2T5U847-F1
#
_cell.length_a   1.000
_cell.length_b   1.000
_cell.length_c   1.000
_cell.angle_alpha   90.00
_cell.angle_beta   90.00
_cell.angle_gamma   90.00
#
_symmetry.space_group_name_H-M   'P 1'
#
loop_
_entity.id
_entity.type
_entity.pdbx_description
1 polymer ?
#
loop_
_entity_poly.entity_id
_entity_poly.type
_entity_poly.pdbx_seq_one_letter_code
_entity_poly.pdbx_strand_id
1 'polypeptide(L)'
;MMLIAAMIAGATVPAPTLWQNTQVGMTYAEVKRAQPEAVEPAKPSTLNDGASCQLSLPKFEVNNDPYTVCFFFKNGALSQVMLTANGDPYESQFRGIVTALRVKYGPEVDLHQSSLGYEADWMTKQGVNVSVTYFNKLGNLLNINYQIRLAKEADRL
;
A
#
# COMPACT_ATOMS: atom_id res chain seq x y z
N MET A 1 20.32 1.98 51.18
CA MET A 1 19.85 1.06 50.14
C MET A 1 19.00 1.86 49.18
N MET A 2 19.56 2.24 48.02
CA MET A 2 18.95 3.22 47.10
C MET A 2 18.33 2.46 45.94
N LEU A 3 17.00 2.51 45.81
CA LEU A 3 16.26 1.91 44.69
C LEU A 3 16.43 2.80 43.45
N ILE A 4 17.04 2.26 42.40
CA ILE A 4 17.04 2.87 41.07
C ILE A 4 15.80 2.36 40.34
N ALA A 5 14.82 3.26 40.13
CA ALA A 5 13.67 2.99 39.28
C ALA A 5 14.11 3.15 37.81
N ALA A 6 14.24 2.04 37.08
CA ALA A 6 14.51 2.06 35.65
C ALA A 6 13.22 2.46 34.90
N MET A 7 13.20 3.67 34.33
CA MET A 7 12.17 4.06 33.38
C MET A 7 12.37 3.28 32.09
N ILE A 8 11.47 2.35 31.79
CA ILE A 8 11.41 1.70 30.49
C ILE A 8 10.81 2.73 29.52
N ALA A 9 11.66 3.51 28.87
CA ALA A 9 11.25 4.35 27.75
C ALA A 9 10.77 3.41 26.63
N GLY A 10 9.45 3.30 26.46
CA GLY A 10 8.86 2.57 25.36
C GLY A 10 9.28 3.23 24.05
N ALA A 11 10.20 2.61 23.32
CA ALA A 11 10.55 3.04 21.98
C ALA A 11 9.28 2.95 21.12
N THR A 12 8.71 4.10 20.76
CA THR A 12 7.70 4.17 19.72
C THR A 12 8.41 3.84 18.42
N VAL A 13 8.35 2.58 18.00
CA VAL A 13 8.78 2.21 16.65
C VAL A 13 7.91 3.04 15.69
N PRO A 14 8.49 3.97 14.91
CA PRO A 14 7.71 4.72 13.95
C PRO A 14 7.04 3.71 13.01
N ALA A 15 5.72 3.80 12.89
CA ALA A 15 4.97 2.96 11.99
C ALA A 15 5.62 3.03 10.60
N PRO A 16 5.73 1.92 9.85
CA PRO A 16 6.36 1.92 8.54
C PRO A 16 5.78 3.05 7.69
N THR A 17 6.65 3.98 7.28
CA THR A 17 6.28 5.06 6.37
C THR A 17 5.97 4.40 5.04
N LEU A 18 4.70 4.08 4.80
CA LEU A 18 4.20 3.70 3.46
C LEU A 18 4.38 4.88 2.48
N TRP A 19 3.81 4.87 1.27
CA TRP A 19 3.88 5.97 0.27
C TRP A 19 3.18 7.28 0.69
N GLN A 20 3.38 7.68 1.95
CA GLN A 20 2.78 8.81 2.65
C GLN A 20 2.92 10.09 1.83
N ASN A 21 1.98 11.01 2.03
CA ASN A 21 1.86 12.29 1.32
C ASN A 21 1.36 12.21 -0.12
N THR A 22 0.88 11.04 -0.58
CA THR A 22 0.11 10.95 -1.80
C THR A 22 -1.34 10.58 -1.51
N GLN A 23 -2.26 11.13 -2.28
CA GLN A 23 -3.70 10.90 -2.15
C GLN A 23 -4.31 10.76 -3.54
N VAL A 24 -5.33 9.90 -3.64
CA VAL A 24 -6.13 9.80 -4.87
C VAL A 24 -6.69 11.18 -5.21
N GLY A 25 -6.66 11.54 -6.49
CA GLY A 25 -7.03 12.86 -7.01
C GLY A 25 -5.83 13.78 -7.25
N MET A 26 -4.66 13.52 -6.66
CA MET A 26 -3.45 14.33 -6.90
C MET A 26 -3.01 14.26 -8.36
N THR A 27 -2.61 15.40 -8.93
CA THR A 27 -1.99 15.48 -10.25
C THR A 27 -0.59 14.85 -10.26
N TYR A 28 -0.07 14.53 -11.45
CA TYR A 28 1.32 14.07 -11.61
C TYR A 28 2.32 14.98 -10.89
N ALA A 29 2.18 16.31 -11.04
CA ALA A 29 3.10 17.28 -10.46
C ALA A 29 3.03 17.31 -8.92
N GLU A 30 1.84 17.10 -8.33
CA GLU A 30 1.67 17.02 -6.88
C GLU A 30 2.28 15.74 -6.33
N VAL A 31 2.04 14.60 -6.99
CA VAL A 31 2.66 13.32 -6.61
C VAL A 31 4.18 13.41 -6.72
N LYS A 32 4.72 13.96 -7.81
CA LYS A 32 6.16 14.13 -8.01
C LYS A 32 6.79 15.08 -6.97
N ARG A 33 6.04 16.07 -6.49
CA ARG A 33 6.50 16.96 -5.41
C ARG A 33 6.49 16.25 -4.05
N ALA A 34 5.48 15.41 -3.80
CA ALA A 34 5.37 14.62 -2.58
C ALA A 34 6.37 13.46 -2.54
N GLN A 35 6.78 12.96 -3.70
CA GLN A 35 7.70 11.83 -3.90
C GLN A 35 8.81 12.24 -4.88
N PRO A 36 9.74 13.14 -4.50
CA PRO A 36 10.78 13.65 -5.40
C PRO A 36 11.63 12.57 -6.06
N GLU A 37 11.86 11.46 -5.36
CA GLU A 37 12.64 10.31 -5.79
C GLU A 37 11.90 9.36 -6.73
N ALA A 38 10.59 9.54 -6.93
CA ALA A 38 9.82 8.74 -7.89
C ALA A 38 10.27 9.04 -9.33
N VAL A 39 10.50 8.02 -10.14
CA VAL A 39 10.96 8.17 -11.53
C VAL A 39 9.89 7.72 -12.52
N GLU A 40 9.98 8.19 -13.76
CA GLU A 40 9.15 7.63 -14.82
C GLU A 40 9.61 6.20 -15.12
N PRO A 41 8.71 5.21 -15.16
CA PRO A 41 9.10 3.84 -15.48
C PRO A 41 9.51 3.75 -16.95
N ALA A 42 10.60 3.03 -17.24
CA ALA A 42 11.09 2.83 -18.61
C ALA A 42 10.04 2.19 -19.54
N LYS A 43 9.14 1.39 -18.97
CA LYS A 43 7.98 0.82 -19.66
C LYS A 43 6.74 0.96 -18.76
N PRO A 44 5.92 2.02 -18.95
CA PRO A 44 4.69 2.20 -18.20
C PRO A 44 3.74 1.01 -18.37
N SER A 45 3.24 0.48 -17.26
CA SER A 45 2.13 -0.47 -17.27
C SER A 45 0.80 0.27 -17.34
N THR A 46 -0.23 -0.38 -17.89
CA THR A 46 -1.60 0.16 -17.93
C THR A 46 -2.55 -0.87 -17.38
N LEU A 47 -3.47 -0.44 -16.50
CA LEU A 47 -4.53 -1.27 -15.96
C LEU A 47 -5.68 -1.38 -16.96
N ASN A 48 -6.54 -2.39 -16.78
CA ASN A 48 -7.68 -2.64 -17.68
C ASN A 48 -8.65 -1.45 -17.78
N ASP A 49 -8.68 -0.59 -16.77
CA ASP A 49 -9.55 0.58 -16.72
C ASP A 49 -8.93 1.82 -17.43
N GLY A 50 -7.72 1.69 -17.97
CA GLY A 50 -6.98 2.75 -18.68
C GLY A 50 -6.03 3.57 -17.81
N ALA A 51 -5.94 3.33 -16.49
CA ALA A 51 -4.97 4.00 -15.65
C ALA A 51 -3.53 3.54 -15.98
N SER A 52 -2.56 4.46 -16.09
CA SER A 52 -1.17 4.14 -16.43
C SER A 52 -0.20 4.45 -15.29
N CYS A 53 0.77 3.58 -15.03
CA CYS A 53 1.85 3.84 -14.07
C CYS A 53 2.80 4.90 -14.66
N GLN A 54 2.68 6.15 -14.20
CA GLN A 54 3.47 7.27 -14.73
C GLN A 54 4.64 7.64 -13.82
N LEU A 55 4.57 7.27 -12.54
CA LEU A 55 5.66 7.46 -11.58
C LEU A 55 5.87 6.16 -10.80
N SER A 56 7.12 5.87 -10.44
CA SER A 56 7.50 4.63 -9.78
C SER A 56 8.63 4.84 -8.76
N LEU A 57 8.60 4.08 -7.67
CA LEU A 57 9.70 3.95 -6.71
C LEU A 57 10.23 2.52 -6.79
N PRO A 58 11.33 2.26 -7.53
CA PRO A 58 11.80 0.89 -7.77
C PRO A 58 12.50 0.23 -6.57
N LYS A 59 12.85 1.01 -5.55
CA LYS A 59 13.61 0.56 -4.37
C LYS A 59 12.93 0.98 -3.07
N PHE A 60 11.62 0.76 -2.99
CA PHE A 60 10.87 1.08 -1.79
C PHE A 60 10.94 -0.09 -0.79
N GLU A 61 11.23 0.18 0.47
CA GLU A 61 11.35 -0.89 1.48
C GLU A 61 10.23 -0.83 2.51
N VAL A 62 9.63 -1.97 2.79
CA VAL A 62 8.69 -2.14 3.91
C VAL A 62 9.23 -3.28 4.77
N ASN A 63 9.55 -3.01 6.04
CA ASN A 63 10.16 -3.99 6.95
C ASN A 63 11.43 -4.66 6.41
N ASN A 64 12.27 -3.92 5.68
CA ASN A 64 13.48 -4.39 4.98
C ASN A 64 13.22 -5.33 3.77
N ASP A 65 11.96 -5.51 3.38
CA ASP A 65 11.61 -6.21 2.15
C ASP A 65 11.49 -5.21 0.99
N PRO A 66 12.07 -5.51 -0.19
CA PRO A 66 12.05 -4.60 -1.34
C PRO A 66 10.77 -4.70 -2.15
N TYR A 67 10.23 -3.55 -2.54
CA TYR A 67 9.04 -3.39 -3.37
C TYR A 67 9.29 -2.36 -4.47
N THR A 68 8.52 -2.51 -5.54
CA THR A 68 8.29 -1.45 -6.52
C THR A 68 6.94 -0.80 -6.25
N VAL A 69 6.94 0.51 -6.04
CA VAL A 69 5.70 1.32 -6.01
C VAL A 69 5.42 1.80 -7.43
N CYS A 70 4.17 1.74 -7.85
CA CYS A 70 3.66 2.36 -9.07
C CYS A 70 2.48 3.28 -8.73
N PHE A 71 2.58 4.53 -9.18
CA PHE A 71 1.51 5.53 -9.08
C PHE A 71 0.76 5.56 -10.41
N PHE A 72 -0.48 5.06 -10.39
CA PHE A 72 -1.33 4.94 -11.56
C PHE A 72 -2.23 6.15 -11.73
N PHE A 73 -2.14 6.82 -12.88
CA PHE A 73 -2.90 8.01 -13.21
C PHE A 73 -3.96 7.73 -14.27
N LYS A 74 -5.13 8.34 -14.08
CA LYS A 74 -6.25 8.27 -15.01
C LYS A 74 -6.86 9.66 -15.13
N ASN A 75 -7.12 10.11 -16.36
CA ASN A 75 -7.65 11.46 -16.62
C ASN A 75 -6.82 12.58 -15.95
N GLY A 76 -5.50 12.40 -15.87
CA GLY A 76 -4.56 13.38 -15.27
C GLY A 76 -4.45 13.37 -13.74
N ALA A 77 -5.17 12.48 -13.05
CA ALA A 77 -5.19 12.39 -11.59
C ALA A 77 -4.78 11.00 -11.09
N LEU A 78 -4.13 10.95 -9.92
CA LEU A 78 -3.76 9.72 -9.24
C LEU A 78 -5.04 8.95 -8.91
N SER A 79 -5.13 7.73 -9.41
CA SER A 79 -6.30 6.86 -9.23
C SER A 79 -6.01 5.69 -8.32
N GLN A 80 -4.78 5.17 -8.38
CA GLN A 80 -4.35 4.01 -7.62
C GLN A 80 -2.85 4.06 -7.33
N VAL A 81 -2.46 3.54 -6.17
CA VAL A 81 -1.06 3.18 -5.88
C VAL A 81 -0.99 1.67 -5.75
N MET A 82 -0.02 1.07 -6.42
CA MET A 82 0.25 -0.37 -6.34
C MET A 82 1.65 -0.58 -5.79
N LEU A 83 1.80 -1.42 -4.78
CA LEU A 83 3.10 -1.96 -4.37
C LEU A 83 3.17 -3.40 -4.80
N THR A 84 4.27 -3.77 -5.44
CA THR A 84 4.55 -5.14 -5.86
C THR A 84 5.89 -5.57 -5.27
N ALA A 85 5.92 -6.73 -4.63
CA ALA A 85 7.16 -7.28 -4.09
C ALA A 85 8.19 -7.50 -5.21
N ASN A 86 9.45 -7.18 -4.93
CA ASN A 86 10.53 -7.48 -5.84
C ASN A 86 11.00 -8.92 -5.60
N GLY A 87 10.90 -9.78 -6.62
CA GLY A 87 11.29 -11.21 -6.52
C GLY A 87 10.12 -12.10 -6.10
N ASP A 88 10.44 -13.25 -5.49
CA ASP A 88 9.44 -14.21 -4.99
C ASP A 88 8.98 -13.83 -3.58
N PRO A 89 7.73 -13.37 -3.39
CA PRO A 89 7.23 -13.03 -2.09
C PRO A 89 6.96 -14.23 -1.18
N TYR A 90 7.13 -13.98 0.12
CA TYR A 90 6.84 -14.95 1.19
C TYR A 90 5.61 -14.53 1.99
N GLU A 91 4.91 -15.51 2.59
CA GLU A 91 3.76 -15.24 3.45
C GLU A 91 4.09 -14.31 4.64
N SER A 92 5.32 -14.37 5.16
CA SER A 92 5.79 -13.47 6.22
C SER A 92 5.74 -11.99 5.81
N GLN A 93 6.00 -11.68 4.54
CA GLN A 93 5.96 -10.32 4.01
C GLN A 93 4.52 -9.79 3.98
N PHE A 94 3.56 -10.63 3.57
CA PHE A 94 2.13 -10.33 3.68
C PHE A 94 1.76 -9.98 5.11
N ARG A 95 2.15 -10.82 6.08
CA ARG A 95 1.87 -10.59 7.52
C ARG A 95 2.51 -9.29 8.02
N GLY A 96 3.70 -8.97 7.56
CA GLY A 96 4.40 -7.71 7.86
C GLY A 96 3.64 -6.48 7.35
N ILE A 97 3.15 -6.53 6.11
CA ILE A 97 2.31 -5.48 5.52
C ILE A 97 1.00 -5.33 6.30
N VAL A 98 0.29 -6.45 6.55
CA VAL A 98 -0.97 -6.43 7.32
C VAL A 98 -0.74 -5.78 8.69
N THR A 99 0.35 -6.11 9.36
CA THR A 99 0.72 -5.49 10.65
C THR A 99 0.94 -3.99 10.50
N ALA A 100 1.68 -3.54 9.49
CA ALA A 100 1.91 -2.12 9.22
C ALA A 100 0.59 -1.36 8.94
N LEU A 101 -0.30 -1.96 8.15
CA LEU A 101 -1.60 -1.38 7.83
C LEU A 101 -2.53 -1.37 9.03
N ARG A 102 -2.48 -2.38 9.91
CA ARG A 102 -3.22 -2.37 11.18
C ARG A 102 -2.81 -1.23 12.10
N VAL A 103 -1.51 -0.94 12.18
CA VAL A 103 -1.00 0.21 12.95
C VAL A 103 -1.53 1.53 12.35
N LYS A 104 -1.67 1.62 11.02
CA LYS A 104 -2.07 2.85 10.33
C LYS A 104 -3.58 3.08 10.29
N TYR A 105 -4.36 2.06 9.97
CA TYR A 105 -5.78 2.17 9.68
C TYR A 105 -6.68 1.46 10.70
N GLY A 106 -6.10 0.78 11.70
CA GLY A 106 -6.82 -0.11 12.59
C GLY A 106 -7.02 -1.51 11.99
N PRO A 107 -7.78 -2.39 12.65
CA PRO A 107 -8.05 -3.73 12.13
C PRO A 107 -8.69 -3.67 10.74
N GLU A 108 -8.34 -4.63 9.90
CA GLU A 108 -8.96 -4.87 8.60
C GLU A 108 -10.46 -5.12 8.74
N VAL A 109 -11.22 -4.73 7.71
CA VAL A 109 -12.66 -5.00 7.63
C VAL A 109 -12.93 -6.42 7.13
N ASP A 110 -11.98 -7.00 6.39
CA ASP A 110 -12.01 -8.39 5.97
C ASP A 110 -10.59 -8.98 5.92
N LEU A 111 -10.48 -10.26 6.27
CA LEU A 111 -9.28 -11.06 6.17
C LEU A 111 -9.70 -12.44 5.65
N HIS A 112 -9.40 -12.70 4.38
CA HIS A 112 -9.76 -13.94 3.72
C HIS A 112 -8.54 -14.83 3.51
N GLN A 113 -8.69 -16.12 3.79
CA GLN A 113 -7.71 -17.15 3.46
C GLN A 113 -8.36 -18.20 2.56
N SER A 114 -7.70 -18.52 1.46
CA SER A 114 -8.14 -19.54 0.52
C SER A 114 -6.98 -20.48 0.15
N SER A 115 -7.27 -21.48 -0.67
CA SER A 115 -6.24 -22.35 -1.23
C SER A 115 -5.28 -21.63 -2.19
N LEU A 116 -5.63 -20.42 -2.63
CA LEU A 116 -4.82 -19.58 -3.53
C LEU A 116 -3.89 -18.62 -2.77
N GLY A 117 -4.22 -18.29 -1.52
CA GLY A 117 -3.41 -17.43 -0.65
C GLY A 117 -4.24 -16.61 0.34
N TYR A 118 -3.82 -15.37 0.59
CA TYR A 118 -4.40 -14.49 1.60
C TYR A 118 -4.78 -13.13 1.02
N GLU A 119 -5.86 -12.57 1.51
CA GLU A 119 -6.34 -11.25 1.15
C GLU A 119 -6.76 -10.50 2.43
N ALA A 120 -6.46 -9.21 2.50
CA ALA A 120 -6.87 -8.35 3.61
C ALA A 120 -7.33 -6.99 3.08
N ASP A 121 -8.45 -6.48 3.60
CA ASP A 121 -9.08 -5.26 3.13
C ASP A 121 -9.30 -4.25 4.26
N TRP A 122 -9.06 -2.98 3.95
CA TRP A 122 -9.44 -1.84 4.77
C TRP A 122 -10.37 -0.93 3.97
N MET A 123 -11.32 -0.32 4.68
CA MET A 123 -12.12 0.78 4.17
C MET A 123 -11.97 1.96 5.14
N THR A 124 -11.45 3.08 4.66
CA THR A 124 -11.39 4.30 5.47
C THR A 124 -12.73 5.03 5.45
N LYS A 125 -12.97 5.89 6.44
CA LYS A 125 -14.17 6.75 6.48
C LYS A 125 -14.29 7.67 5.27
N GLN A 126 -13.18 7.92 4.57
CA GLN A 126 -13.10 8.75 3.37
C GLN A 126 -13.34 7.96 2.07
N GLY A 127 -13.73 6.69 2.15
CA GLY A 127 -14.02 5.86 0.97
C GLY A 127 -12.78 5.32 0.25
N VAL A 128 -11.62 5.34 0.92
CA VAL A 128 -10.41 4.71 0.41
C VAL A 128 -10.45 3.23 0.76
N ASN A 129 -10.29 2.38 -0.25
CA ASN A 129 -10.09 0.96 -0.10
C ASN A 129 -8.60 0.64 -0.22
N VAL A 130 -8.08 -0.10 0.76
CA VAL A 130 -6.74 -0.67 0.73
C VAL A 130 -6.88 -2.18 0.73
N SER A 131 -6.36 -2.83 -0.30
CA SER A 131 -6.39 -4.30 -0.41
C SER A 131 -4.97 -4.82 -0.47
N VAL A 132 -4.66 -5.84 0.32
CA VAL A 132 -3.41 -6.59 0.25
C VAL A 132 -3.75 -7.99 -0.23
N THR A 133 -3.04 -8.45 -1.25
CA THR A 133 -3.23 -9.79 -1.81
C THR A 133 -1.89 -10.51 -1.84
N TYR A 134 -1.85 -11.72 -1.30
CA TYR A 134 -0.75 -12.66 -1.46
C TYR A 134 -1.24 -13.93 -2.13
N PHE A 135 -0.73 -14.27 -3.31
CA PHE A 135 -1.04 -15.52 -4.00
C PHE A 135 0.23 -16.30 -4.32
N ASN A 136 0.42 -17.45 -3.67
CA ASN A 136 1.58 -18.33 -3.88
C ASN A 136 1.37 -19.37 -5.00
N LYS A 137 0.13 -19.60 -5.44
CA LYS A 137 -0.18 -20.56 -6.52
C LYS A 137 -0.39 -19.92 -7.88
N LEU A 138 -0.35 -18.59 -7.96
CA LEU A 138 -0.56 -17.81 -9.18
C LEU A 138 0.67 -16.94 -9.50
N GLY A 139 1.87 -17.53 -9.36
CA GLY A 139 3.14 -16.88 -9.71
C GLY A 139 3.73 -15.98 -8.62
N ASN A 140 3.48 -16.30 -7.35
CA ASN A 140 4.00 -15.57 -6.17
C ASN A 140 3.78 -14.06 -6.29
N LEU A 141 2.55 -13.63 -6.09
CA LEU A 141 2.17 -12.22 -6.16
C LEU A 141 1.93 -11.68 -4.76
N LEU A 142 2.54 -10.56 -4.43
CA LEU A 142 2.22 -9.76 -3.26
C LEU A 142 1.96 -8.34 -3.71
N ASN A 143 0.69 -7.95 -3.72
CA ASN A 143 0.25 -6.64 -4.17
C ASN A 143 -0.46 -5.90 -3.05
N ILE A 144 -0.17 -4.62 -2.90
CA ILE A 144 -0.99 -3.69 -2.12
C ILE A 144 -1.62 -2.71 -3.09
N ASN A 145 -2.93 -2.63 -3.09
CA ASN A 145 -3.69 -1.68 -3.89
C ASN A 145 -4.31 -0.62 -2.98
N TYR A 146 -4.07 0.65 -3.29
CA TYR A 146 -4.66 1.79 -2.61
C TYR A 146 -5.45 2.61 -3.62
N GLN A 147 -6.75 2.70 -3.44
CA GLN A 147 -7.67 3.33 -4.39
C GLN A 147 -8.89 3.91 -3.69
N ILE A 148 -9.57 4.88 -4.31
CA ILE A 148 -10.93 5.25 -3.89
C ILE A 148 -11.90 4.35 -4.66
N ARG A 149 -12.74 3.60 -3.92
CA ARG A 149 -13.94 2.99 -4.49
C ARG A 149 -15.10 3.86 -4.06
N LEU A 150 -15.49 4.81 -4.91
CA LEU A 150 -16.78 5.46 -4.75
C LEU A 150 -17.83 4.35 -4.88
N ALA A 151 -18.50 4.02 -3.78
CA ALA A 151 -19.64 3.13 -3.82
C ALA A 151 -20.67 3.80 -4.74
N LYS A 152 -20.81 3.30 -5.96
CA LYS A 152 -21.84 3.74 -6.92
C LYS A 152 -23.28 3.58 -6.38
N GLU A 153 -23.45 3.02 -5.19
CA GLU A 153 -24.74 2.67 -4.59
C GLU A 153 -25.08 3.46 -3.31
N ALA A 154 -24.16 4.29 -2.77
CA ALA A 154 -24.47 5.08 -1.57
C ALA A 154 -25.45 6.24 -1.84
N ASP A 155 -25.57 6.69 -3.09
CA ASP A 155 -26.54 7.72 -3.51
C ASP A 155 -27.92 7.15 -3.88
N ARG A 156 -28.17 5.85 -3.61
CA ARG A 156 -29.43 5.15 -3.94
C ARG A 156 -30.31 4.81 -2.73
N LEU A 157 -30.03 5.37 -1.55
CA LEU A 157 -30.88 5.27 -0.36
C LEU A 157 -31.53 6.61 -0.02
#